data_AF-A0A1H0L1C8-F1
#
_entry.id   AF-A0A1H0L1C8-F1
#
_cell.length_a   1.000
_cell.length_b   1.000
_cell.length_c   1.000
_cell.angle_alpha   90.00
_cell.angle_beta   90.00
_cell.angle_gamma   90.00
#
_symmetry.space_group_name_H-M   'P 1'
#
loop_
_entity.id
_entity.type
_entity.pdbx_description
1 polymer ?
#
loop_
_entity_poly.entity_id
_entity_poly.type
_entity_poly.pdbx_seq_one_letter_code
_entity_poly.pdbx_strand_id
1 'polypeptide(L)'
;MSPPRTLFVADTHWSHRATLVGGRLSLNRPCATIKEHDEGLIARWNAAVRPQDTDWHLGDVFYRCPEPRAWETFSRLNGRRFLVRGNHDRIGQRMPWNGPVADVARVHVTCDDGTAAWHSPPSGH
;
A
#
# COMPACT_ATOMS: atom_id res chain seq x y z
N MET A 1 -8.45 18.73 -14.43
CA MET A 1 -8.18 17.50 -13.65
C MET A 1 -6.76 17.59 -13.13
N SER A 2 -6.51 17.39 -11.84
CA SER A 2 -5.13 17.39 -11.28
C SER A 2 -4.36 16.19 -11.83
N PRO A 3 -3.05 16.34 -12.14
CA PRO A 3 -2.29 15.27 -12.77
C PRO A 3 -2.15 14.05 -11.85
N PRO A 4 -1.81 12.87 -12.39
CA PRO A 4 -1.54 11.67 -11.62
C PRO A 4 -0.46 11.90 -10.55
N ARG A 5 -0.68 11.33 -9.36
CA ARG A 5 0.28 11.39 -8.25
C ARG A 5 1.06 10.08 -8.17
N THR A 6 2.26 10.16 -7.61
CA THR A 6 3.01 8.99 -7.13
C THR A 6 2.85 8.89 -5.62
N LEU A 7 2.29 7.78 -5.16
CA LEU A 7 1.98 7.49 -3.76
C LEU A 7 2.81 6.30 -3.28
N PHE A 8 3.00 6.22 -1.97
CA PHE A 8 3.75 5.15 -1.31
C PHE A 8 2.95 4.62 -0.12
N VAL A 9 2.91 3.30 0.02
CA VAL A 9 2.21 2.61 1.10
C VAL A 9 2.97 1.34 1.46
N ALA A 10 2.81 0.82 2.68
CA ALA A 10 3.46 -0.40 3.13
C ALA A 10 2.56 -1.13 4.12
N ASP A 11 2.88 -2.41 4.39
CA ASP A 11 2.38 -3.15 5.56
C ASP A 11 0.85 -3.18 5.71
N THR A 12 0.13 -3.14 4.59
CA THR A 12 -1.34 -3.23 4.58
C THR A 12 -1.82 -4.52 5.21
N HIS A 13 -1.02 -5.60 5.11
CA HIS A 13 -1.24 -6.85 5.83
C HIS A 13 -2.69 -7.33 5.73
N TRP A 14 -3.27 -7.30 4.52
CA TRP A 14 -4.61 -7.83 4.29
C TRP A 14 -4.70 -9.28 4.77
N SER A 15 -5.84 -9.63 5.35
CA SER A 15 -6.07 -10.93 6.02
C SER A 15 -5.27 -11.21 7.30
N HIS A 16 -4.56 -10.23 7.87
CA HIS A 16 -3.84 -10.39 9.14
C HIS A 16 -4.74 -10.39 10.38
N ARG A 17 -5.33 -11.55 10.68
CA ARG A 17 -6.25 -11.75 11.82
C ARG A 17 -5.68 -11.39 13.20
N ALA A 18 -4.36 -11.50 13.38
CA ALA A 18 -3.74 -11.23 14.67
C ALA A 18 -3.75 -9.73 15.06
N THR A 19 -4.10 -8.84 14.13
CA THR A 19 -4.22 -7.39 14.34
C THR A 19 -5.57 -6.94 14.89
N LEU A 20 -6.59 -7.82 14.85
CA LEU A 20 -7.94 -7.52 15.31
C LEU A 20 -8.01 -7.36 16.83
N VAL A 21 -9.12 -6.82 17.34
CA VAL A 21 -9.40 -6.79 18.79
C VAL A 21 -9.35 -8.21 19.35
N GLY A 22 -8.61 -8.41 20.44
CA GLY A 22 -8.40 -9.74 21.05
C GLY A 22 -7.45 -10.66 20.26
N GLY A 23 -6.85 -10.16 19.17
CA GLY A 23 -5.80 -10.85 18.42
C GLY A 23 -4.48 -10.90 19.19
N ARG A 24 -3.62 -11.86 18.82
CA ARG A 24 -2.34 -12.13 19.51
C ARG A 24 -1.36 -10.94 19.52
N LEU A 25 -1.50 -9.98 18.61
CA LEU A 25 -0.63 -8.81 18.56
C LEU A 25 -1.13 -7.62 19.39
N SER A 26 -2.34 -7.70 19.99
CA SER A 26 -2.93 -6.65 20.84
C SER A 26 -2.91 -5.23 20.24
N LEU A 27 -2.84 -5.13 18.90
CA LEU A 27 -2.83 -3.85 18.18
C LEU A 27 -4.19 -3.13 18.27
N ASN A 28 -5.24 -3.84 18.72
CA ASN A 28 -6.59 -3.32 18.98
C ASN A 28 -7.13 -2.50 17.81
N ARG A 29 -6.89 -2.92 16.57
CA ARG A 29 -7.58 -2.33 15.42
C ARG A 29 -9.08 -2.53 15.64
N PRO A 30 -9.91 -1.49 15.57
CA PRO A 30 -11.33 -1.54 15.94
C PRO A 30 -12.16 -2.21 14.83
N CYS A 31 -11.80 -3.45 14.49
CA CYS A 31 -12.49 -4.29 13.53
C CYS A 31 -12.84 -5.60 14.25
N ALA A 32 -14.12 -5.95 14.27
CA ALA A 32 -14.61 -7.18 14.88
C ALA A 32 -14.27 -8.41 14.03
N THR A 33 -14.12 -8.23 12.72
CA THR A 33 -13.79 -9.33 11.80
C THR A 33 -12.68 -8.95 10.83
N ILE A 34 -12.00 -9.97 10.27
CA ILE A 34 -11.01 -9.74 9.23
C ILE A 34 -11.64 -9.22 7.92
N LYS A 35 -12.91 -9.55 7.70
CA LYS A 35 -13.67 -9.00 6.57
C LYS A 35 -13.81 -7.49 6.75
N GLU A 36 -14.30 -7.04 7.90
CA GLU A 36 -14.43 -5.62 8.22
C GLU A 36 -13.11 -4.86 8.12
N HIS A 37 -12.02 -5.44 8.63
CA HIS A 37 -10.67 -4.89 8.48
C HIS A 37 -10.30 -4.69 7.01
N ASP A 38 -10.41 -5.74 6.20
CA ASP A 38 -10.00 -5.72 4.80
C ASP A 38 -10.90 -4.76 3.97
N GLU A 39 -12.21 -4.75 4.23
CA GLU A 39 -13.17 -3.82 3.62
C GLU A 39 -12.85 -2.36 3.98
N GLY A 40 -12.51 -2.08 5.23
CA GLY A 40 -12.12 -0.75 5.69
C GLY A 40 -10.84 -0.26 5.02
N LEU A 41 -9.85 -1.15 4.83
CA LEU A 41 -8.63 -0.82 4.09
C LEU A 41 -8.91 -0.54 2.61
N ILE A 42 -9.76 -1.35 1.96
CA ILE A 42 -10.16 -1.13 0.56
C ILE A 42 -10.87 0.22 0.40
N ALA A 43 -11.78 0.56 1.30
CA ALA A 43 -12.49 1.84 1.28
C ALA A 43 -11.53 3.02 1.42
N ARG A 44 -10.61 2.96 2.40
CA ARG A 44 -9.59 4.00 2.61
C ARG A 44 -8.63 4.13 1.43
N TRP A 45 -8.21 2.99 0.87
CA TRP A 45 -7.39 2.97 -0.35
C TRP A 45 -8.07 3.70 -1.49
N ASN A 46 -9.31 3.33 -1.82
CA ASN A 46 -10.02 3.89 -2.95
C ASN A 46 -10.44 5.35 -2.74
N ALA A 47 -10.56 5.81 -1.49
CA ALA A 47 -10.76 7.22 -1.16
C ALA A 47 -9.48 8.05 -1.38
N ALA A 48 -8.30 7.46 -1.16
CA ALA A 48 -7.02 8.15 -1.28
C ALA A 48 -6.39 8.04 -2.69
N VAL A 49 -6.55 6.90 -3.36
CA VAL A 49 -5.90 6.54 -4.63
C VAL A 49 -6.90 6.62 -5.77
N ARG A 50 -6.62 7.46 -6.76
CA ARG A 50 -7.43 7.59 -7.98
C ARG A 50 -7.02 6.53 -9.00
N PRO A 51 -7.88 6.14 -9.95
CA PRO A 51 -7.55 5.13 -10.96
C PRO A 51 -6.27 5.42 -11.77
N GLN A 52 -5.93 6.70 -11.97
CA GLN A 52 -4.76 7.13 -12.74
C GLN A 52 -3.50 7.30 -11.89
N ASP A 53 -3.62 7.32 -10.56
CA ASP A 53 -2.46 7.47 -9.67
C ASP A 53 -1.55 6.24 -9.76
N THR A 54 -0.27 6.45 -9.47
CA THR A 54 0.71 5.37 -9.30
C THR A 54 0.95 5.14 -7.82
N ASP A 55 0.86 3.89 -7.39
CA ASP A 55 1.15 3.45 -6.04
C ASP A 55 2.35 2.50 -6.03
N TRP A 56 3.30 2.77 -5.15
CA TRP A 56 4.39 1.87 -4.81
C TRP A 56 4.12 1.26 -3.44
N HIS A 57 3.79 -0.03 -3.44
CA HIS A 57 3.65 -0.80 -2.22
C HIS A 57 5.02 -1.32 -1.77
N LEU A 58 5.44 -0.94 -0.57
CA LEU A 58 6.75 -1.22 0.00
C LEU A 58 6.72 -2.47 0.88
N GLY A 59 6.12 -3.53 0.35
CA GLY A 59 6.14 -4.85 0.96
C GLY A 59 4.98 -5.15 1.92
N ASP A 60 4.87 -6.43 2.24
CA ASP A 60 3.95 -7.03 3.22
C ASP A 60 2.47 -6.70 2.96
N VAL A 61 2.06 -7.03 1.73
CA VAL A 61 0.72 -6.76 1.21
C VAL A 61 -0.32 -7.68 1.86
N PHE A 62 -0.06 -8.99 1.88
CA PHE A 62 -1.01 -9.99 2.38
C PHE A 62 -0.35 -10.89 3.43
N TYR A 63 -1.06 -11.13 4.54
CA TYR A 63 -0.58 -12.02 5.60
C TYR A 63 -1.41 -13.30 5.67
N ARG A 64 -0.78 -14.44 5.36
CA ARG A 64 -1.44 -15.78 5.38
C ARG A 64 -2.80 -15.79 4.66
N CYS A 65 -2.92 -14.99 3.60
CA CYS A 65 -4.14 -14.85 2.81
C CYS A 65 -4.26 -15.98 1.78
N PRO A 66 -5.42 -16.65 1.64
CA PRO A 66 -5.67 -17.53 0.50
C PRO A 66 -5.58 -16.77 -0.82
N GLU A 67 -4.94 -17.36 -1.83
CA GLU A 67 -4.73 -16.71 -3.12
C GLU A 67 -6.01 -16.18 -3.79
N PRO A 68 -7.16 -16.91 -3.83
CA PRO A 68 -8.39 -16.37 -4.40
C PRO A 68 -8.88 -15.09 -3.70
N ARG A 69 -8.70 -15.00 -2.38
CA ARG A 69 -9.05 -13.80 -1.62
C ARG A 69 -8.08 -12.65 -1.90
N ALA A 70 -6.80 -12.96 -2.09
CA ALA A 70 -5.82 -11.95 -2.50
C ALA A 70 -6.19 -11.36 -3.87
N TRP A 71 -6.59 -12.19 -4.84
CA TRP A 71 -7.09 -11.75 -6.14
C TRP A 71 -8.33 -10.87 -6.02
N GLU A 72 -9.32 -11.30 -5.24
CA GLU A 72 -10.54 -10.53 -4.97
C GLU A 72 -10.20 -9.14 -4.41
N THR A 73 -9.42 -9.08 -3.33
CA THR A 73 -8.98 -7.80 -2.74
C THR A 73 -8.22 -6.95 -3.76
N PHE A 74 -7.23 -7.53 -4.46
CA PHE A 74 -6.37 -6.80 -5.39
C PHE A 74 -7.15 -6.23 -6.58
N SER A 75 -8.17 -6.93 -7.08
CA SER A 75 -9.02 -6.47 -8.19
C SER A 75 -9.83 -5.21 -7.85
N ARG A 76 -10.05 -4.93 -6.57
CA ARG A 76 -10.90 -3.85 -6.08
C ARG A 76 -10.14 -2.56 -5.78
N LEU A 77 -8.81 -2.58 -5.84
CA LEU A 77 -7.98 -1.42 -5.50
C LEU A 77 -7.71 -0.55 -6.74
N ASN A 78 -7.93 0.76 -6.58
CA ASN A 78 -7.59 1.76 -7.57
C ASN A 78 -6.08 1.92 -7.77
N GLY A 79 -5.71 2.49 -8.91
CA GLY A 79 -4.34 2.91 -9.21
C GLY A 79 -3.52 1.87 -9.97
N ARG A 80 -2.46 2.37 -10.60
CA ARG A 80 -1.37 1.58 -11.17
C ARG A 80 -0.42 1.22 -10.04
N ARG A 81 -0.28 -0.06 -9.74
CA ARG A 81 0.37 -0.56 -8.53
C ARG A 81 1.66 -1.30 -8.86
N PHE A 82 2.71 -1.00 -8.11
CA PHE A 82 4.02 -1.63 -8.19
C PHE A 82 4.44 -2.15 -6.82
N LEU A 83 5.20 -3.25 -6.79
CA LEU A 83 5.64 -3.88 -5.54
C LEU A 83 7.15 -3.82 -5.41
N VAL A 84 7.60 -3.25 -4.28
CA VAL A 84 8.89 -3.56 -3.67
C VAL A 84 8.63 -4.64 -2.62
N ARG A 85 9.23 -5.81 -2.79
CA ARG A 85 8.90 -7.03 -2.05
C ARG A 85 9.31 -6.95 -0.57
N GLY A 86 8.37 -7.26 0.32
CA GLY A 86 8.59 -7.53 1.73
C GLY A 86 8.76 -9.02 2.04
N ASN A 87 9.10 -9.34 3.30
CA ASN A 87 9.36 -10.71 3.72
C ASN A 87 8.10 -11.59 3.80
N HIS A 88 6.90 -11.01 3.83
CA HIS A 88 5.63 -11.75 3.86
C HIS A 88 4.98 -11.92 2.47
N ASP A 89 5.57 -11.39 1.40
CA ASP A 89 4.94 -11.33 0.07
C ASP A 89 4.97 -12.61 -0.77
N ARG A 90 4.95 -13.78 -0.15
CA ARG A 90 4.85 -15.06 -0.89
C ARG A 90 3.63 -15.10 -1.81
N ILE A 91 2.49 -14.61 -1.33
CA ILE A 91 1.24 -14.47 -2.11
C ILE A 91 1.17 -13.10 -2.79
N GLY A 92 1.57 -12.02 -2.11
CA GLY A 92 1.51 -10.66 -2.64
C GLY A 92 2.24 -10.49 -3.98
N GLN A 93 3.42 -11.10 -4.14
CA GLN A 93 4.19 -11.03 -5.37
C GLN A 93 3.54 -11.72 -6.58
N ARG A 94 2.47 -12.51 -6.39
CA ARG A 94 1.76 -13.24 -7.46
C ARG A 94 0.57 -12.45 -8.03
N MET A 95 0.24 -11.29 -7.45
CA MET A 95 -0.81 -10.41 -7.95
C MET A 95 -0.41 -9.74 -9.26
N PRO A 96 -1.37 -9.28 -10.10
CA PRO A 96 -1.07 -8.66 -11.39
C PRO A 96 -0.58 -7.21 -11.23
N TRP A 97 0.66 -7.04 -10.76
CA TRP A 97 1.33 -5.74 -10.65
C TRP A 97 1.60 -5.12 -12.02
N ASN A 98 1.69 -3.78 -12.08
CA ASN A 98 1.92 -3.03 -13.32
C ASN A 98 3.39 -3.00 -13.78
N GLY A 99 4.24 -3.83 -13.17
CA GLY A 99 5.65 -4.02 -13.49
C GLY A 99 6.23 -5.26 -12.80
N PRO A 100 7.51 -5.58 -13.01
CA PRO A 100 8.16 -6.66 -12.28
C PRO A 100 8.17 -6.36 -10.78
N VAL A 101 8.03 -7.40 -9.97
CA VAL A 101 8.26 -7.30 -8.52
C VAL A 101 9.75 -7.03 -8.30
N ALA A 102 10.06 -5.97 -7.57
CA ALA A 102 11.43 -5.53 -7.30
C ALA A 102 11.82 -5.78 -5.84
N ASP A 103 13.11 -5.96 -5.58
CA ASP A 103 13.65 -5.91 -4.20
C ASP A 103 14.14 -4.50 -3.84
N VAL A 104 14.49 -3.70 -4.84
CA VAL A 104 14.91 -2.29 -4.72
C VAL A 104 14.36 -1.54 -5.93
N ALA A 105 13.79 -0.35 -5.72
CA ALA A 105 13.35 0.54 -6.78
C ALA A 105 13.85 1.98 -6.51
N ARG A 106 14.31 2.66 -7.57
CA ARG A 106 14.55 4.10 -7.56
C ARG A 106 13.41 4.76 -8.32
N VAL A 107 12.70 5.67 -7.66
CA VAL A 107 11.51 6.33 -8.22
C VAL A 107 11.75 7.84 -8.24
N HIS A 108 11.44 8.48 -9.36
CA HIS A 108 11.38 9.93 -9.44
C HIS A 108 9.97 10.39 -9.10
N VAL A 109 9.84 11.24 -8.08
CA VAL A 109 8.55 11.78 -7.63
C VAL A 109 8.49 13.24 -8.04
N THR A 110 7.53 13.57 -8.91
CA THR A 110 7.20 14.96 -9.19
C THR A 110 6.21 15.42 -8.12
N CYS A 111 6.61 16.41 -7.33
CA CYS A 111 5.71 17.09 -6.43
C CYS A 111 5.06 18.25 -7.21
N ASP A 112 3.74 18.22 -7.37
CA ASP A 112 2.98 19.43 -7.69
C ASP A 112 2.84 20.22 -6.39
N ASP A 113 3.91 20.87 -5.95
CA ASP A 113 3.85 21.64 -4.71
C ASP A 113 3.20 23.02 -4.94
N GLY A 114 3.27 23.61 -6.14
CA GLY A 114 2.95 25.03 -6.28
C GLY A 114 3.77 25.94 -5.35
N THR A 115 4.75 25.36 -4.65
CA THR A 115 5.63 25.96 -3.66
C THR A 115 6.95 25.23 -3.73
N ALA A 116 7.77 25.57 -4.72
CA ALA A 116 9.18 25.24 -4.69
C ALA A 116 9.78 25.87 -3.43
N ALA A 117 9.93 25.08 -2.37
CA ALA A 117 10.68 25.45 -1.18
C ALA A 117 11.62 24.30 -0.82
N TRP A 118 12.61 24.08 -1.70
CA TRP A 118 13.89 23.55 -1.27
C TRP A 118 14.51 24.58 -0.31
N HIS A 119 14.32 24.40 1.00
CA HIS A 119 15.15 25.07 1.99
C HIS A 119 16.44 24.26 2.12
N SER A 120 17.51 24.73 1.48
CA SER A 120 18.86 24.29 1.85
C SER A 120 19.06 24.52 3.35
N PRO A 121 19.60 23.57 4.12
CA PRO A 121 20.05 23.88 5.47
C PRO A 121 21.11 24.98 5.39
N PRO A 122 21.12 25.96 6.31
CA PRO A 122 22.16 26.99 6.31
C PRO A 122 23.51 26.30 6.48
N SER A 123 24.40 26.54 5.52
CA SER A 123 25.81 26.20 5.64
C SER A 123 26.40 27.01 6.78
N GLY A 124 26.51 26.39 7.95
CA GLY A 124 27.28 26.94 9.06
C GLY A 124 28.76 27.01 8.68
N HIS A 125 29.33 28.21 8.79
CA HIS A 125 30.76 28.46 8.90
C HIS A 125 31.27 28.11 10.30
#